data_AF-A0A8I0TYJ8-F1
#
_entry.id   AF-A0A8I0TYJ8-F1
#
_cell.length_a   1.000
_cell.length_b   1.000
_cell.length_c   1.000
_cell.angle_alpha   90.00
_cell.angle_beta   90.00
_cell.angle_gamma   90.00
#
_symmetry.space_group_name_H-M   'P 1'
#
loop_
_entity.id
_entity.type
_entity.pdbx_description
1 polymer ?
#
loop_
_entity_poly.entity_id
_entity_poly.type
_entity_poly.pdbx_seq_one_letter_code
_entity_poly.pdbx_strand_id
1 'polypeptide(L)'
;MEHVNRLAQRLIDAADADALPLFAGWRAQPCPADDPVGAAMQRLHVLREHRGACHLVAVRLCGLTAQEAMVVNLGIEQAAHYGWDRPRPAAAGLLPRWRRAERLTTALQAPLYATLTPGQRTEFARLVGELTASAPTLVMDGCSSADAGPTEGAAGKGAAGHSTATGSTGEPVPPGTFGGATTIRTA
;
A
#
# COMPACT_ATOMS: atom_id res chain seq x y z
N MET A 1 0.27 -5.20 23.26
CA MET A 1 -0.70 -4.15 22.85
C MET A 1 -0.53 -2.83 23.57
N GLU A 2 -0.34 -2.79 24.90
CA GLU A 2 -0.25 -1.53 25.65
C GLU A 2 0.87 -0.58 25.18
N HIS A 3 2.08 -1.12 24.94
CA HIS A 3 3.23 -0.31 24.54
C HIS A 3 3.07 0.32 23.16
N VAL A 4 2.61 -0.45 22.17
CA VAL A 4 2.35 0.08 20.81
C VAL A 4 1.26 1.14 20.83
N ASN A 5 0.20 0.93 21.63
CA ASN A 5 -0.86 1.92 21.83
C ASN A 5 -0.30 3.22 22.41
N ARG A 6 0.50 3.13 23.49
CA ARG A 6 1.10 4.29 24.15
C ARG A 6 2.02 5.08 23.22
N LEU A 7 2.90 4.40 22.48
CA LEU A 7 3.84 5.05 21.56
C LEU A 7 3.14 5.65 20.34
N ALA A 8 2.15 4.95 19.77
CA ALA A 8 1.36 5.47 18.66
C ALA A 8 0.53 6.68 19.09
N GLN A 9 -0.09 6.65 20.27
CA GLN A 9 -0.85 7.79 20.81
C GLN A 9 0.05 9.03 20.95
N ARG A 10 1.26 8.88 21.51
CA ARG A 10 2.22 9.99 21.64
C ARG A 10 2.57 10.63 20.30
N LEU A 11 2.72 9.82 19.24
CA LEU A 11 2.94 10.34 17.90
C LEU A 11 1.70 11.10 17.41
N ILE A 12 0.50 10.51 17.52
CA ILE A 12 -0.75 11.12 17.05
C ILE A 12 -1.02 12.46 17.74
N ASP A 13 -0.76 12.55 19.04
CA ASP A 13 -0.94 13.77 19.84
C ASP A 13 0.07 14.86 19.47
N ALA A 14 1.29 14.47 19.08
CA ALA A 14 2.34 15.40 18.69
C ALA A 14 2.23 15.88 17.23
N ALA A 15 1.42 15.23 16.40
CA ALA A 15 1.31 15.53 14.98
C ALA A 15 0.48 16.81 14.74
N ASP A 16 1.05 17.72 13.95
CA ASP A 16 0.28 18.78 13.32
C ASP A 16 -0.68 18.18 12.28
N ALA A 17 -1.93 18.63 12.29
CA ALA A 17 -2.96 18.17 11.36
C ALA A 17 -3.21 19.14 10.21
N ASP A 18 -2.57 20.31 10.21
CA ASP A 18 -2.76 21.33 9.20
C ASP A 18 -2.42 20.78 7.80
N ALA A 19 -3.33 21.02 6.86
CA ALA A 19 -3.28 20.48 5.50
C ALA A 19 -3.25 18.94 5.39
N LEU A 20 -3.58 18.18 6.46
CA LEU A 20 -3.68 16.71 6.45
C LEU A 20 -5.12 16.25 6.73
N PRO A 21 -6.11 16.51 5.85
CA PRO A 21 -7.53 16.35 6.17
C PRO A 21 -7.95 14.92 6.52
N LEU A 22 -7.43 13.90 5.83
CA LEU A 22 -7.73 12.49 6.17
C LEU A 22 -7.16 12.09 7.52
N PHE A 23 -5.91 12.50 7.81
CA PHE A 23 -5.32 12.31 9.12
C PHE A 23 -6.14 12.99 10.21
N ALA A 24 -6.52 14.26 10.01
CA ALA A 24 -7.33 15.03 10.93
C ALA A 24 -8.68 14.36 11.20
N GLY A 25 -9.37 13.91 10.14
CA GLY A 25 -10.66 13.23 10.23
C GLY A 25 -10.58 11.90 11.00
N TRP A 26 -9.59 11.06 10.69
CA TRP A 26 -9.38 9.79 11.39
C TRP A 26 -8.91 9.97 12.84
N ARG A 27 -8.05 10.96 13.11
CA ARG A 27 -7.63 11.32 14.46
C ARG A 27 -8.81 11.74 15.34
N ALA A 28 -9.82 12.37 14.75
CA ALA A 28 -11.01 12.81 15.48
C ALA A 28 -12.03 11.68 15.75
N GLN A 29 -11.88 10.50 15.14
CA GLN A 29 -12.79 9.38 15.41
C GLN A 29 -12.58 8.80 16.81
N PRO A 30 -13.65 8.37 17.50
CA PRO A 30 -13.54 7.68 18.78
C PRO A 30 -12.63 6.45 18.69
N CYS A 31 -11.79 6.25 19.70
CA CYS A 31 -10.93 5.07 19.82
C CYS A 31 -11.53 4.07 20.80
N PRO A 32 -11.61 2.75 20.47
CA PRO A 32 -12.11 1.73 21.39
C PRO A 32 -11.36 1.75 22.72
N ALA A 33 -12.07 1.99 23.81
CA ALA A 33 -11.48 2.01 25.15
C ALA A 33 -11.25 0.60 25.70
N ASP A 34 -12.17 -0.32 25.43
CA ASP A 34 -12.20 -1.68 26.00
C ASP A 34 -11.65 -2.76 25.05
N ASP A 35 -11.05 -2.34 23.93
CA ASP A 35 -10.40 -3.23 22.96
C ASP A 35 -8.98 -2.74 22.64
N PRO A 36 -7.95 -3.23 23.36
CA PRO A 36 -6.56 -2.86 23.11
C PRO A 36 -6.05 -3.21 21.71
N VAL A 37 -6.63 -4.21 21.04
CA VAL A 37 -6.23 -4.62 19.69
C VAL A 37 -6.84 -3.69 18.66
N GLY A 38 -8.15 -3.46 18.72
CA GLY A 38 -8.84 -2.49 17.88
C GLY A 38 -8.25 -1.08 18.03
N ALA A 39 -7.93 -0.67 19.26
CA ALA A 39 -7.29 0.61 19.52
C ALA A 39 -5.90 0.72 18.86
N ALA A 40 -5.12 -0.37 18.84
CA ALA A 40 -3.81 -0.37 18.17
C ALA A 40 -3.97 -0.28 16.66
N MET A 41 -4.89 -1.06 16.07
CA MET A 41 -5.18 -1.02 14.65
C MET A 41 -5.64 0.36 14.19
N GLN A 42 -6.53 1.00 14.94
CA GLN A 42 -6.97 2.37 14.63
C GLN A 42 -5.83 3.38 14.73
N ARG A 43 -5.01 3.32 15.78
CA ARG A 43 -3.86 4.25 15.91
C ARG A 43 -2.85 4.07 14.78
N LEU A 44 -2.57 2.83 14.37
CA LEU A 44 -1.71 2.55 13.22
C LEU A 44 -2.35 3.04 11.91
N HIS A 45 -3.66 2.90 11.76
CA HIS A 45 -4.40 3.47 10.63
C HIS A 45 -4.30 5.00 10.58
N VAL A 46 -4.48 5.68 11.72
CA VAL A 46 -4.28 7.14 11.82
C VAL A 46 -2.86 7.54 11.41
N LEU A 47 -1.83 6.83 11.89
CA LEU A 47 -0.43 7.09 11.47
C LEU A 47 -0.18 6.79 9.98
N ARG A 48 -0.88 5.81 9.41
CA ARG A 48 -0.88 5.55 7.96
C ARG A 48 -1.45 6.72 7.19
N GLU A 49 -2.52 7.37 7.68
CA GLU A 49 -3.08 8.56 7.03
C GLU A 49 -2.13 9.76 7.09
N HIS A 50 -1.39 9.94 8.19
CA HIS A 50 -0.31 10.93 8.24
C HIS A 50 0.74 10.66 7.16
N ARG A 51 1.21 9.41 7.04
CA ARG A 51 2.14 9.01 5.96
C ARG A 51 1.56 9.30 4.59
N GLY A 52 0.29 8.95 4.36
CA GLY A 52 -0.41 9.16 3.11
C GLY A 52 -0.43 10.64 2.71
N ALA A 53 -0.73 11.53 3.65
CA ALA A 53 -0.72 12.97 3.40
C ALA A 53 0.68 13.49 3.04
N CYS A 54 1.73 13.09 3.77
CA CYS A 54 3.12 13.40 3.40
C CYS A 54 3.48 12.87 2.01
N HIS A 55 3.01 11.66 1.68
CA HIS A 55 3.31 11.01 0.41
C HIS A 55 2.66 11.74 -0.77
N LEU A 56 1.40 12.18 -0.63
CA LEU A 56 0.71 12.97 -1.65
C LEU A 56 1.46 14.27 -1.95
N VAL A 57 1.92 14.99 -0.93
CA VAL A 57 2.75 16.19 -1.10
C VAL A 57 4.04 15.86 -1.84
N ALA A 58 4.74 14.80 -1.42
CA ALA A 58 6.01 14.38 -2.03
C ALA A 58 5.87 13.96 -3.51
N VAL A 59 4.79 13.25 -3.85
CA VAL A 59 4.44 12.85 -5.22
C VAL A 59 4.29 14.10 -6.10
N ARG A 60 3.50 15.08 -5.65
CA ARG A 60 3.29 16.32 -6.42
C ARG A 60 4.57 17.14 -6.57
N LEU A 61 5.37 17.27 -5.51
CA LEU A 61 6.66 17.97 -5.55
C LEU A 61 7.69 17.29 -6.48
N CYS A 62 7.58 15.97 -6.67
CA CYS A 62 8.43 15.22 -7.60
C CYS A 62 7.89 15.22 -9.05
N GLY A 63 6.83 15.97 -9.32
CA GLY A 63 6.26 16.11 -10.67
C GLY A 63 5.51 14.87 -11.15
N LEU A 64 4.95 14.09 -10.22
CA LEU A 64 4.10 12.93 -10.53
C LEU A 64 2.62 13.28 -10.31
N THR A 65 1.76 12.75 -11.17
CA THR A 65 0.33 12.63 -10.90
C THR A 65 0.05 11.46 -9.94
N ALA A 66 -1.12 11.46 -9.32
CA ALA A 66 -1.56 10.35 -8.46
C ALA A 66 -1.65 9.03 -9.26
N GLN A 67 -2.18 9.09 -10.49
CA GLN A 67 -2.27 7.93 -11.38
C GLN A 67 -0.89 7.39 -11.74
N GLU A 68 0.07 8.26 -12.12
CA GLU A 68 1.45 7.82 -12.43
C GLU A 68 2.13 7.16 -11.23
N ALA A 69 2.00 7.75 -10.03
CA ALA A 69 2.56 7.17 -8.82
C ALA A 69 1.92 5.80 -8.50
N MET A 70 0.60 5.68 -8.69
CA MET A 70 -0.12 4.43 -8.50
C MET A 70 0.30 3.36 -9.51
N VAL A 71 0.41 3.70 -10.79
CA VAL A 71 0.85 2.74 -11.82
C VAL A 71 2.29 2.28 -11.58
N VAL A 72 3.19 3.19 -11.20
CA VAL A 72 4.58 2.82 -10.87
C VAL A 72 4.64 1.88 -9.66
N ASN A 73 3.82 2.11 -8.64
CA ASN A 73 3.86 1.35 -7.39
C ASN A 73 3.10 0.01 -7.45
N LEU A 74 1.90 0.01 -8.05
CA LEU A 74 0.93 -1.08 -7.98
C LEU A 74 0.58 -1.68 -9.34
N GLY A 75 1.02 -1.08 -10.44
CA GLY A 75 0.70 -1.52 -11.79
C GLY A 75 -0.61 -0.96 -12.35
N ILE A 76 -0.84 -1.24 -13.64
CA ILE A 76 -1.95 -0.72 -14.44
C ILE A 76 -3.28 -1.31 -13.98
N GLU A 77 -3.31 -2.63 -13.72
CA GLU A 77 -4.50 -3.35 -13.25
C GLU A 77 -5.05 -2.75 -11.95
N GLN A 78 -4.16 -2.49 -10.98
CA GLN A 78 -4.56 -1.86 -9.72
C GLN A 78 -5.04 -0.42 -9.92
N ALA A 79 -4.44 0.34 -10.83
CA ALA A 79 -4.95 1.67 -11.15
C ALA A 79 -6.36 1.61 -11.73
N ALA A 80 -6.65 0.66 -12.63
CA ALA A 80 -7.99 0.46 -13.17
C ALA A 80 -8.98 0.05 -12.06
N HIS A 81 -8.56 -0.86 -11.16
CA HIS A 81 -9.35 -1.28 -10.01
C HIS A 81 -9.73 -0.10 -9.09
N TYR A 82 -8.83 0.87 -8.91
CA TYR A 82 -9.10 2.11 -8.17
C TYR A 82 -9.89 3.17 -8.96
N GLY A 83 -10.46 2.81 -10.11
CA GLY A 83 -11.36 3.66 -10.87
C GLY A 83 -10.69 4.66 -11.81
N TRP A 84 -9.37 4.54 -12.04
CA TRP A 84 -8.71 5.36 -13.06
C TRP A 84 -9.13 4.89 -14.45
N ASP A 85 -9.65 5.81 -15.28
CA ASP A 85 -9.97 5.51 -16.67
C ASP A 85 -8.69 5.34 -17.51
N ARG A 86 -8.63 4.25 -18.28
CA ARG A 86 -7.54 3.88 -19.21
C ARG A 86 -6.12 4.20 -18.69
N PRO A 87 -5.69 3.59 -17.57
CA PRO A 87 -4.34 3.79 -17.06
C PRO A 87 -3.31 3.32 -18.09
N ARG A 88 -2.27 4.13 -18.27
CA ARG A 88 -1.17 3.82 -19.20
C ARG A 88 0.02 3.24 -18.45
N PRO A 89 0.81 2.35 -19.09
CA PRO A 89 2.06 1.88 -18.52
C PRO A 89 2.97 3.04 -18.09
N ALA A 90 3.69 2.85 -16.98
CA ALA A 90 4.63 3.85 -16.50
C ALA A 90 5.77 4.06 -17.50
N ALA A 91 6.00 5.31 -17.89
CA ALA A 91 7.18 5.66 -18.68
C ALA A 91 8.47 5.44 -17.84
N ALA A 92 9.57 5.07 -18.50
CA ALA A 92 10.84 4.75 -17.83
C ALA A 92 11.35 5.86 -16.89
N GLY A 93 11.08 7.12 -17.22
CA GLY A 93 11.48 8.29 -16.41
C GLY A 93 10.70 8.49 -15.11
N LEU A 94 9.61 7.75 -14.88
CA LEU A 94 8.77 7.91 -13.68
C LEU A 94 9.35 7.22 -12.45
N LEU A 95 10.03 6.08 -12.60
CA LEU A 95 10.56 5.31 -11.47
C LEU A 95 11.60 6.11 -10.64
N PRO A 96 12.57 6.82 -11.23
CA PRO A 96 13.47 7.68 -10.46
C PRO A 96 12.76 8.80 -9.68
N ARG A 97 11.71 9.39 -10.27
CA ARG A 97 10.88 10.42 -9.62
C ARG A 97 10.08 9.83 -8.46
N TRP A 98 9.51 8.65 -8.63
CA TRP A 98 8.77 7.95 -7.60
C TRP A 98 9.67 7.58 -6.41
N ARG A 99 10.88 7.06 -6.67
CA ARG A 99 11.88 6.82 -5.62
C ARG A 99 12.29 8.10 -4.89
N ARG A 100 12.33 9.24 -5.57
CA ARG A 100 12.56 10.55 -4.94
C ARG A 100 11.38 10.94 -4.05
N ALA A 101 10.15 10.71 -4.49
CA ALA A 101 8.94 10.96 -3.69
C ALA A 101 8.92 10.09 -2.43
N GLU A 102 9.32 8.82 -2.50
CA GLU A 102 9.45 7.95 -1.32
C GLU A 102 10.45 8.50 -0.29
N ARG A 103 11.65 8.92 -0.74
CA ARG A 103 12.64 9.54 0.16
C ARG A 103 12.13 10.83 0.78
N LEU A 104 11.46 11.67 0.00
CA LEU A 104 10.87 12.91 0.49
C LEU A 104 9.72 12.65 1.47
N THR A 105 8.92 11.60 1.25
CA THR A 105 7.88 11.17 2.19
C THR A 105 8.51 10.84 3.55
N THR A 106 9.59 10.05 3.56
CA THR A 106 10.33 9.73 4.79
C THR A 106 10.88 10.99 5.47
N ALA A 107 11.45 11.93 4.70
CA ALA A 107 11.97 13.18 5.25
C ALA A 107 10.86 14.05 5.88
N LEU A 108 9.69 14.13 5.24
CA LEU A 108 8.53 14.88 5.76
C LEU A 108 7.96 14.26 7.03
N GLN A 109 8.00 12.92 7.16
CA GLN A 109 7.55 12.24 8.37
C GLN A 109 8.57 12.24 9.51
N ALA A 110 9.87 12.39 9.21
CA ALA A 110 10.93 12.25 10.20
C ALA A 110 10.76 13.14 11.46
N PRO A 111 10.33 14.42 11.36
CA PRO A 111 10.10 15.27 12.53
C PRO A 111 9.09 14.68 13.53
N LEU A 112 8.03 14.03 13.03
CA LEU A 112 7.04 13.39 13.89
C LEU A 112 7.68 12.29 14.75
N TYR A 113 8.45 11.41 14.13
CA TYR A 113 9.11 10.30 14.84
C TYR A 113 10.31 10.75 15.69
N ALA A 114 10.83 11.96 15.47
CA ALA A 114 11.85 12.56 16.33
C ALA A 114 11.33 12.88 17.75
N THR A 115 10.01 12.93 17.96
CA THR A 115 9.38 13.10 19.28
C THR A 115 9.54 11.89 20.21
N LEU A 116 9.90 10.73 19.65
CA LEU A 116 10.29 9.54 20.39
C LEU A 116 11.80 9.50 20.59
N THR A 117 12.27 8.85 21.63
CA THR A 117 13.71 8.56 21.77
C THR A 117 14.15 7.52 20.72
N PRO A 118 15.47 7.40 20.43
CA PRO A 118 15.96 6.34 19.54
C PRO A 118 15.51 4.94 19.96
N GLY A 119 15.56 4.62 21.26
CA GLY A 119 15.09 3.35 21.80
C GLY A 119 13.60 3.14 21.60
N GLN A 120 12.79 4.18 21.84
CA GLN A 120 11.34 4.13 21.61
C GLN A 120 10.98 3.94 20.13
N ARG A 121 11.75 4.53 19.20
CA ARG A 121 11.57 4.29 17.76
C ARG A 121 11.85 2.84 17.39
N THR A 122 12.96 2.27 17.90
CA THR A 122 13.31 0.86 17.67
C THR A 122 12.25 -0.07 18.24
N GLU A 123 11.79 0.20 19.47
CA GLU A 123 10.71 -0.56 20.10
C GLU A 123 9.41 -0.47 19.28
N PHE A 124 9.02 0.73 18.86
CA PHE A 124 7.81 0.94 18.06
C PHE A 124 7.86 0.17 16.74
N ALA A 125 8.98 0.25 16.01
CA ALA A 125 9.18 -0.47 14.75
C ALA A 125 9.08 -2.00 14.94
N ARG A 126 9.70 -2.53 16.00
CA ARG A 126 9.62 -3.96 16.35
C ARG A 126 8.17 -4.38 16.62
N LEU A 127 7.46 -3.63 17.46
CA LEU A 127 6.07 -3.94 17.83
C LEU A 127 5.12 -3.90 16.63
N VAL A 128 5.28 -2.92 15.72
CA VAL A 128 4.50 -2.88 14.48
C VAL A 128 4.85 -4.07 13.58
N GLY A 129 6.13 -4.43 13.47
CA GLY A 129 6.57 -5.61 12.73
C GLY A 129 5.92 -6.90 13.23
N GLU A 130 5.89 -7.10 14.54
CA GLU A 130 5.25 -8.26 15.18
C GLU A 130 3.74 -8.33 14.87
N LEU A 131 3.04 -7.18 14.87
CA LEU A 131 1.63 -7.13 14.50
C LEU A 131 1.40 -7.53 13.04
N THR A 132 2.24 -7.04 12.13
CA THR A 132 2.09 -7.35 10.70
C THR A 132 2.49 -8.77 10.33
N ALA A 133 3.48 -9.35 11.03
CA ALA A 133 3.90 -10.73 10.82
C ALA A 133 2.87 -11.77 11.32
N SER A 134 2.00 -11.36 12.25
CA SER A 134 0.96 -12.22 12.82
C SER A 134 -0.33 -12.24 12.00
N ALA A 135 -0.44 -11.38 10.97
CA ALA A 135 -1.59 -11.39 10.08
C ALA A 135 -1.52 -12.64 9.17
N PRO A 136 -2.53 -13.53 9.17
CA PRO A 136 -2.53 -14.65 8.24
C PRO A 136 -2.50 -14.10 6.82
N THR A 137 -1.68 -14.72 5.96
CA THR A 137 -1.76 -14.53 4.52
C THR A 137 -3.18 -14.90 4.11
N LEU A 138 -4.04 -13.90 3.94
CA LEU A 138 -5.33 -14.10 3.26
C LEU A 138 -4.99 -14.42 1.81
N VAL A 139 -4.82 -15.71 1.54
CA VAL A 139 -4.93 -16.24 0.19
C VAL A 139 -6.36 -15.95 -0.21
N MET A 140 -6.54 -14.97 -1.10
CA MET A 140 -7.79 -14.80 -1.81
C MET A 140 -7.90 -15.98 -2.78
N ASP A 141 -8.32 -17.13 -2.25
CA ASP A 141 -8.70 -18.27 -3.07
C ASP A 141 -9.81 -17.80 -4.00
N GLY A 142 -9.54 -17.94 -5.30
CA GLY A 142 -10.37 -17.40 -6.35
C GLY A 142 -11.83 -17.79 -6.16
N CYS A 143 -12.71 -16.79 -6.30
CA CYS A 143 -14.11 -17.02 -6.54
C CYS A 143 -14.23 -17.81 -7.85
N SER A 144 -14.22 -19.15 -7.75
CA SER A 144 -14.53 -20.04 -8.85
C SER A 144 -16.03 -19.97 -9.06
N SER A 145 -16.44 -19.23 -10.09
CA SER A 145 -17.81 -19.27 -10.59
C SER A 145 -18.05 -20.63 -11.23
N ALA A 146 -18.55 -21.57 -10.44
CA ALA A 146 -19.16 -22.80 -10.91
C ALA A 146 -20.63 -22.79 -10.50
N ASP A 147 -21.48 -22.19 -11.33
CA ASP A 147 -22.83 -22.71 -11.53
C ASP A 147 -23.34 -22.34 -12.92
N ALA A 148 -23.27 -23.30 -13.84
CA ALA A 148 -23.98 -23.25 -15.12
C ALA A 148 -24.61 -24.63 -15.34
N GLY A 149 -25.88 -24.74 -14.94
CA GLY A 149 -26.77 -25.84 -15.32
C GLY A 149 -27.17 -25.80 -16.81
N PRO A 150 -27.82 -26.86 -17.33
CA PRO A 150 -27.53 -27.37 -18.68
C PRO A 150 -28.42 -26.84 -19.83
N THR A 151 -27.73 -26.67 -20.96
CA THR A 151 -28.02 -26.83 -22.42
C THR A 151 -29.45 -26.98 -22.98
N GLU A 152 -29.70 -26.25 -24.07
CA GLU A 152 -30.28 -26.67 -25.38
C GLU A 152 -30.10 -25.45 -26.33
N GLY A 153 -29.74 -25.47 -27.62
CA GLY A 153 -29.44 -26.46 -28.66
C GLY A 153 -29.65 -25.74 -30.01
N ALA A 154 -28.66 -25.72 -30.93
CA ALA A 154 -28.86 -25.67 -32.39
C ALA A 154 -27.53 -25.54 -33.16
N ALA A 155 -27.44 -26.35 -34.21
CA ALA A 155 -26.27 -26.62 -35.04
C ALA A 155 -26.00 -25.57 -36.14
N GLY A 156 -24.75 -25.49 -36.59
CA GLY A 156 -24.36 -24.82 -37.84
C GLY A 156 -22.88 -25.06 -38.18
N LYS A 157 -22.62 -25.97 -39.12
CA LYS A 157 -21.28 -26.35 -39.62
C LYS A 157 -20.62 -25.24 -40.46
N GLY A 158 -19.30 -25.14 -40.39
CA GLY A 158 -18.45 -24.47 -41.39
C GLY A 158 -16.97 -24.60 -41.04
N ALA A 159 -16.19 -25.18 -41.93
CA ALA A 159 -14.85 -25.72 -41.68
C ALA A 159 -13.68 -24.81 -42.12
N ALA A 160 -12.51 -25.16 -41.57
CA ALA A 160 -11.15 -25.02 -42.11
C ALA A 160 -10.40 -23.68 -41.95
N GLY A 161 -9.19 -23.80 -41.35
CA GLY A 161 -8.14 -22.79 -41.42
C GLY A 161 -7.04 -23.01 -40.37
N HIS A 162 -6.03 -23.81 -40.71
CA HIS A 162 -4.80 -23.98 -39.93
C HIS A 162 -4.05 -22.65 -39.77
N SER A 163 -3.46 -22.37 -38.59
CA SER A 163 -2.10 -21.85 -38.51
C SER A 163 -1.52 -21.94 -37.09
N THR A 164 -0.38 -22.62 -36.99
CA THR A 164 0.50 -22.75 -35.84
C THR A 164 1.46 -21.56 -35.77
N ALA A 165 1.67 -20.98 -34.58
CA ALA A 165 2.90 -20.26 -34.26
C ALA A 165 3.20 -20.31 -32.75
N THR A 166 4.24 -21.09 -32.44
CA THR A 166 5.16 -21.00 -31.29
C THR A 166 5.51 -19.54 -30.95
N GLY A 167 5.49 -19.07 -29.71
CA GLY A 167 6.38 -19.46 -28.61
C GLY A 167 7.14 -18.22 -28.14
N SER A 168 6.67 -17.56 -27.08
CA SER A 168 7.42 -16.52 -26.37
C SER A 168 7.40 -16.86 -24.89
N THR A 169 8.56 -17.23 -24.37
CA THR A 169 8.81 -17.52 -22.96
C THR A 169 8.63 -16.24 -22.15
N GLY A 170 7.42 -15.98 -21.66
CA GLY A 170 7.15 -15.00 -20.63
C GLY A 170 7.13 -15.69 -19.28
N GLU A 171 8.24 -15.64 -18.54
CA GLU A 171 8.21 -15.97 -17.11
C GLU A 171 7.36 -14.92 -16.38
N PRO A 172 6.46 -15.33 -15.47
CA PRO A 172 5.68 -14.39 -14.67
C PRO A 172 6.58 -13.72 -13.62
N VAL A 173 6.57 -12.39 -13.59
CA VAL A 173 7.20 -11.58 -12.54
C VAL A 173 6.34 -11.70 -11.26
N PRO A 174 6.89 -12.14 -10.12
CA PRO A 174 6.11 -12.31 -8.90
C PRO A 174 5.66 -10.95 -8.31
N PRO A 175 4.49 -10.90 -7.65
CA PRO A 175 3.98 -9.70 -7.01
C PRO A 175 4.96 -9.20 -5.93
N GLY A 176 5.23 -7.90 -5.95
CA GLY A 176 6.22 -7.25 -5.10
C GLY A 176 5.96 -7.47 -3.61
N THR A 177 6.88 -8.17 -2.96
CA THR A 177 6.97 -8.25 -1.51
C THR A 177 7.24 -6.86 -0.93
N PHE A 178 6.47 -6.46 0.07
CA PHE A 178 6.74 -5.28 0.90
C PHE A 178 8.03 -5.53 1.72
N GLY A 179 9.19 -5.31 1.10
CA GLY A 179 10.52 -5.54 1.67
C GLY A 179 11.21 -4.24 2.06
N GLY A 180 10.70 -3.55 3.08
CA GLY A 180 11.38 -2.41 3.70
C GLY A 180 12.36 -2.86 4.79
N ALA A 181 13.45 -3.54 4.42
CA ALA A 181 14.57 -3.81 5.32
C ALA A 181 15.88 -3.41 4.64
N THR A 182 16.28 -2.14 4.79
CA THR A 182 17.65 -1.71 4.50
C THR A 182 18.48 -1.88 5.76
N THR A 183 19.31 -2.92 5.79
CA THR A 183 20.40 -3.05 6.76
C THR A 183 21.37 -1.88 6.58
N ILE A 184 21.49 -1.03 7.59
CA ILE A 184 22.55 -0.04 7.67
C ILE A 184 23.86 -0.80 7.91
N ARG A 185 24.76 -0.79 6.93
CA ARG A 185 26.14 -1.23 7.11
C ARG A 185 26.89 -0.04 7.73
N THR A 186 27.27 -0.16 9.00
CA THR A 186 28.22 0.75 9.65
C THR A 186 29.59 0.63 8.98
N ALA A 187 30.34 1.72 9.01
CA ALA A 187 31.66 1.93 8.39
C ALA A 187 32.67 0.81 8.64
#